data_AF-A0A7N0VAA9-F1
#
_entry.id   AF-A0A7N0VAA9-F1
#
_cell.length_a   1.000
_cell.length_b   1.000
_cell.length_c   1.000
_cell.angle_alpha   90.00
_cell.angle_beta   90.00
_cell.angle_gamma   90.00
#
_symmetry.space_group_name_H-M   'P 1'
#
loop_
_entity.id
_entity.type
_entity.pdbx_description
1 polymer ?
#
loop_
_entity_poly.entity_id
_entity_poly.type
_entity_poly.pdbx_seq_one_letter_code
_entity_poly.pdbx_strand_id
1 'polypeptide(L)'
;MVNQPARKNRRRIGSQDRAGTPKKLAPKVGISVDHRRRNSFLEGLLANVQKLQTYNCKLVIFPRRPRKTKAGDSTPEELATATQVQGSFMPPAVELVKVADEMKSF
;
A
#
# COMPACT_ATOMS: atom_id res chain seq x y z
N MET A 1 -7.10 -6.59 26.61
CA MET A 1 -7.30 -7.37 25.37
C MET A 1 -6.13 -7.06 24.43
N VAL A 2 -5.34 -8.06 24.02
CA VAL A 2 -4.11 -7.82 23.22
C VAL A 2 -4.47 -7.60 21.74
N ASN A 3 -4.37 -6.36 21.27
CA ASN A 3 -4.59 -6.05 19.86
C ASN A 3 -3.36 -6.54 19.06
N GLN A 4 -3.53 -7.62 18.29
CA GLN A 4 -2.41 -8.23 17.55
C GLN A 4 -1.86 -7.24 16.51
N PRO A 5 -0.53 -7.14 16.33
CA PRO A 5 0.05 -6.27 15.31
C PRO A 5 -0.47 -6.69 13.93
N ALA A 6 -0.87 -5.70 13.13
CA ALA A 6 -1.48 -5.92 11.83
C ALA A 6 -0.56 -6.73 10.89
N ARG A 7 -0.75 -8.06 10.84
CA ARG A 7 0.07 -8.96 10.04
C ARG A 7 0.10 -8.50 8.58
N LYS A 8 1.28 -8.56 7.94
CA LYS A 8 1.55 -8.17 6.53
C LYS A 8 0.82 -9.10 5.54
N ASN A 9 -0.50 -9.14 5.59
CA ASN A 9 -1.34 -10.10 4.88
C ASN A 9 -1.93 -9.50 3.59
N ARG A 10 -1.95 -10.33 2.53
CA ARG A 10 -2.47 -10.06 1.18
C ARG A 10 -3.69 -9.11 1.17
N ARG A 11 -3.65 -8.07 0.32
CA ARG A 11 -4.60 -6.94 0.33
C ARG A 11 -5.84 -7.23 -0.52
N ARG A 12 -6.94 -6.52 -0.27
CA ARG A 12 -8.28 -6.86 -0.78
C ARG A 12 -8.62 -6.27 -2.14
N ILE A 13 -9.50 -6.98 -2.86
CA ILE A 13 -10.20 -6.49 -4.07
C ILE A 13 -11.01 -5.21 -3.80
N GLY A 14 -11.87 -5.18 -2.79
CA GLY A 14 -12.83 -4.07 -2.59
C GLY A 14 -12.19 -2.71 -2.31
N SER A 15 -10.96 -2.69 -1.79
CA SER A 15 -10.14 -1.47 -1.66
C SER A 15 -9.49 -1.05 -2.98
N GLN A 16 -9.18 -1.99 -3.87
CA GLN A 16 -8.57 -1.70 -5.18
C GLN A 16 -9.60 -1.08 -6.13
N ASP A 17 -10.83 -1.61 -6.14
CA ASP A 17 -11.95 -1.08 -6.91
C ASP A 17 -12.26 0.37 -6.53
N ARG A 18 -12.23 0.71 -5.23
CA ARG A 18 -12.41 2.08 -4.73
C ARG A 18 -11.19 2.98 -4.93
N ALA A 19 -9.98 2.43 -5.01
CA ALA A 19 -8.75 3.17 -5.28
C ALA A 19 -8.43 3.31 -6.77
N GLY A 20 -9.38 3.00 -7.66
CA GLY A 20 -9.20 3.12 -9.13
C GLY A 20 -8.17 2.16 -9.73
N THR A 21 -7.73 1.13 -9.00
CA THR A 21 -6.68 0.21 -9.45
C THR A 21 -7.31 -1.10 -9.98
N PRO A 22 -7.28 -1.38 -11.30
CA PRO A 22 -7.95 -2.56 -11.82
C PRO A 22 -7.26 -3.87 -11.38
N LYS A 23 -8.06 -4.87 -11.02
CA LYS A 23 -7.66 -6.17 -10.43
C LYS A 23 -6.56 -6.91 -11.22
N LYS A 24 -6.57 -6.78 -12.56
CA LYS A 24 -5.58 -7.40 -13.48
C LYS A 24 -4.27 -6.61 -13.58
N LEU A 25 -4.26 -5.33 -13.18
CA LEU A 25 -3.08 -4.46 -13.18
C LEU A 25 -2.36 -4.52 -11.83
N ALA A 26 -3.11 -4.56 -10.72
CA ALA A 26 -2.57 -4.59 -9.35
C ALA A 26 -1.38 -5.56 -9.15
N PRO A 27 -1.43 -6.85 -9.57
CA PRO A 27 -0.29 -7.77 -9.42
C PRO A 27 0.96 -7.35 -10.22
N LYS A 28 0.78 -6.74 -11.41
CA LYS A 28 1.88 -6.29 -12.28
C LYS A 28 2.62 -5.10 -11.69
N VAL A 29 1.91 -4.35 -10.85
CA VAL A 29 2.35 -3.14 -10.15
C VAL A 29 2.82 -3.46 -8.72
N GLY A 30 2.94 -4.75 -8.34
CA GLY A 30 3.40 -5.18 -7.01
C GLY A 30 2.34 -5.11 -5.90
N ILE A 31 1.07 -4.83 -6.23
CA ILE A 31 -0.04 -4.81 -5.27
C ILE A 31 -0.65 -6.22 -5.16
N SER A 32 -0.31 -6.93 -4.09
CA SER A 32 -0.85 -8.26 -3.76
C SER A 32 -2.37 -8.28 -3.59
N VAL A 33 -3.08 -9.11 -4.36
CA VAL A 33 -4.55 -9.26 -4.34
C VAL A 33 -4.99 -10.53 -3.59
N ASP A 34 -6.00 -10.41 -2.74
CA ASP A 34 -6.66 -11.47 -1.97
C ASP A 34 -8.16 -11.53 -2.28
N HIS A 35 -8.56 -12.64 -2.89
CA HIS A 35 -9.93 -12.92 -3.31
C HIS A 35 -10.82 -13.47 -2.16
N ARG A 36 -10.26 -13.82 -1.00
CA ARG A 36 -10.96 -14.40 0.17
C ARG A 36 -11.11 -13.47 1.39
N ARG A 37 -10.09 -12.66 1.70
CA ARG A 37 -9.94 -11.68 2.80
C ARG A 37 -11.07 -10.68 3.13
N ARG A 38 -12.30 -11.04 3.51
CA ARG A 38 -13.40 -10.08 3.85
C ARG A 38 -12.96 -8.94 4.82
N ASN A 39 -13.56 -7.75 4.70
CA ASN A 39 -13.31 -6.59 5.58
C ASN A 39 -14.62 -6.23 6.31
N SER A 40 -14.59 -6.19 7.64
CA SER A 40 -15.81 -6.07 8.47
C SER A 40 -16.13 -4.64 8.91
N PHE A 41 -15.24 -3.68 8.66
CA PHE A 41 -15.31 -2.30 9.18
C PHE A 41 -15.01 -1.29 8.07
N LEU A 42 -15.65 -0.11 8.13
CA LEU A 42 -15.48 0.95 7.14
C LEU A 42 -14.13 1.67 7.27
N GLU A 43 -13.67 1.96 8.49
CA GLU A 43 -12.38 2.63 8.74
C GLU A 43 -11.21 1.88 8.09
N GLY A 44 -11.15 0.56 8.32
CA GLY A 44 -10.15 -0.30 7.69
C GLY A 44 -10.26 -0.38 6.16
N LEU A 45 -11.43 -0.05 5.58
CA LEU A 45 -11.55 0.08 4.12
C LEU A 45 -10.98 1.41 3.65
N LEU A 46 -11.35 2.52 4.30
CA LEU A 46 -10.90 3.88 3.97
C LEU A 46 -9.38 4.02 4.11
N ALA A 47 -8.80 3.56 5.21
CA ALA A 47 -7.35 3.58 5.43
C ALA A 47 -6.58 2.77 4.36
N ASN A 48 -7.15 1.65 3.89
CA ASN A 48 -6.56 0.87 2.79
C ASN A 48 -6.72 1.56 1.42
N VAL A 49 -7.82 2.29 1.16
CA VAL A 49 -7.99 3.08 -0.07
C VAL A 49 -6.99 4.24 -0.11
N GLN A 50 -6.88 5.01 0.97
CA GLN A 50 -5.87 6.07 1.12
C GLN A 50 -4.45 5.52 0.90
N LYS A 51 -4.11 4.39 1.55
CA LYS A 51 -2.80 3.74 1.38
C LYS A 51 -2.52 3.29 -0.06
N LEU A 52 -3.53 2.87 -0.82
CA LEU A 52 -3.38 2.54 -2.24
C LEU A 52 -3.21 3.79 -3.11
N GLN A 53 -3.94 4.88 -2.82
CA GLN A 53 -3.75 6.17 -3.49
C GLN A 53 -2.32 6.71 -3.26
N THR A 54 -1.86 6.78 -2.01
CA THR A 54 -0.48 7.20 -1.69
C THR A 54 0.57 6.29 -2.30
N TYR A 55 0.29 4.99 -2.47
CA TYR A 55 1.20 4.07 -3.16
C TYR A 55 1.27 4.40 -4.66
N ASN A 56 0.12 4.59 -5.31
CA ASN A 56 0.05 4.92 -6.74
C ASN A 56 0.72 6.27 -7.05
N CYS A 57 0.57 7.29 -6.19
CA CYS A 57 1.27 8.58 -6.36
C CYS A 57 2.80 8.52 -6.17
N LYS A 58 3.32 7.47 -5.52
CA LYS A 58 4.77 7.26 -5.29
C LYS A 58 5.38 6.20 -6.21
N LEU A 59 4.58 5.65 -7.13
CA LEU A 59 4.96 4.55 -7.99
C LEU A 59 5.53 5.10 -9.31
N VAL A 60 6.82 4.85 -9.54
CA VAL A 60 7.44 5.07 -10.85
C VAL A 60 7.29 3.82 -11.69
N ILE A 61 6.64 3.91 -12.86
CA ILE A 61 6.48 2.77 -13.78
C ILE A 61 7.47 2.88 -14.93
N PHE A 62 8.40 1.91 -15.00
CA PHE A 62 9.37 1.81 -16.08
C PHE A 62 8.73 1.30 -17.38
N PRO A 63 8.94 1.97 -18.53
CA PRO A 63 8.49 1.47 -19.82
C PRO A 63 9.04 0.08 -20.13
N ARG A 64 8.18 -0.88 -20.46
CA ARG A 64 8.62 -2.24 -20.85
C ARG A 64 9.53 -2.26 -22.09
N ARG A 65 9.48 -1.21 -22.92
CA ARG A 65 10.39 -0.97 -24.05
C ARG A 65 10.79 0.51 -24.05
N PRO A 66 12.08 0.87 -23.98
CA PRO A 66 12.50 2.26 -23.76
C PRO A 66 12.10 3.22 -24.89
N ARG A 67 11.89 2.71 -26.12
CA ARG A 67 11.43 3.50 -27.29
C ARG A 67 9.92 3.46 -27.53
N LYS A 68 9.14 2.81 -26.67
CA LYS A 68 7.67 2.69 -26.82
C LYS A 68 6.99 2.83 -25.47
N THR A 69 6.89 4.08 -25.00
CA THR A 69 6.09 4.47 -23.85
C THR A 69 4.60 4.22 -24.10
N LYS A 70 3.87 3.93 -23.03
CA LYS A 70 2.42 3.73 -23.02
C LYS A 70 1.78 4.66 -21.99
N ALA A 71 0.47 4.85 -22.10
CA ALA A 71 -0.31 5.52 -21.05
C ALA A 71 -0.15 4.78 -19.72
N GLY A 72 0.46 5.47 -18.74
CA GLY A 72 0.81 4.92 -17.42
C GLY A 72 2.30 4.63 -17.19
N ASP A 73 3.18 4.85 -18.17
CA ASP A 73 4.63 4.88 -17.92
C ASP A 73 5.06 6.26 -17.35
N SER A 74 6.09 6.29 -16.50
CA SER A 74 6.65 7.51 -15.89
C SER A 74 7.44 8.38 -16.86
N THR A 75 7.59 9.66 -16.53
CA THR A 75 8.39 10.62 -17.31
C THR A 75 9.90 10.31 -17.23
N PRO A 76 10.73 10.68 -18.23
CA PRO A 76 12.17 10.44 -18.17
C PRO A 76 12.87 11.10 -16.96
N GLU A 77 12.31 12.18 -16.43
CA GLU A 77 12.82 12.88 -15.24
C GLU A 77 12.61 12.07 -13.94
N GLU A 78 11.42 11.48 -13.78
CA GLU A 78 11.12 10.54 -12.68
C GLU A 78 11.99 9.28 -12.77
N LEU A 79 12.20 8.77 -13.99
CA LEU A 79 13.01 7.56 -14.23
C LEU A 79 14.50 7.78 -13.90
N ALA A 80 15.04 8.97 -14.12
CA ALA A 80 16.42 9.30 -13.76
C ALA A 80 16.61 9.48 -12.24
N THR A 81 15.58 9.94 -11.54
CA THR A 81 15.60 10.17 -10.08
C THR A 81 15.24 8.90 -9.28
N ALA A 82 14.71 7.88 -9.95
CA ALA A 82 14.23 6.64 -9.33
C ALA A 82 15.36 5.84 -8.67
N THR A 83 15.34 5.77 -7.34
CA THR A 83 16.27 4.97 -6.53
C THR A 83 15.55 3.83 -5.81
N GLN A 84 16.26 2.73 -5.54
CA GLN A 84 15.69 1.59 -4.82
C GLN A 84 15.58 1.91 -3.32
N VAL A 85 14.35 2.05 -2.83
CA VAL A 85 14.07 2.15 -1.39
C VAL A 85 14.45 0.84 -0.71
N GLN A 86 15.40 0.88 0.22
CA GLN A 86 15.77 -0.25 1.06
C GLN A 86 14.80 -0.36 2.26
N GLY A 87 14.39 -1.59 2.59
CA GLY A 87 13.46 -1.86 3.70
C GLY A 87 11.98 -1.79 3.33
N SER A 88 11.12 -1.45 4.30
CA SER A 88 9.67 -1.53 4.15
C SER A 88 9.08 -0.22 3.60
N PHE A 89 8.86 -0.16 2.28
CA PHE A 89 8.35 1.02 1.52
C PHE A 89 7.19 1.80 2.17
N MET A 90 6.31 1.12 2.92
CA MET A 90 5.37 1.76 3.85
C MET A 90 5.27 0.95 5.13
N PRO A 91 5.81 1.40 6.28
CA PRO A 91 5.53 0.76 7.56
C PRO A 91 4.01 0.79 7.86
N PRO A 92 3.48 -0.14 8.67
CA PRO A 92 2.21 0.08 9.33
C PRO A 92 2.36 1.25 10.31
N ALA A 93 1.33 2.09 10.45
CA ALA A 93 1.27 3.08 11.53
C ALA A 93 1.03 2.33 12.84
N VAL A 94 2.13 1.99 13.52
CA VAL A 94 2.15 1.53 14.90
C VAL A 94 2.85 2.61 15.70
N GLU A 95 2.06 3.53 16.24
CA GLU A 95 2.55 4.46 17.25
C GLU A 95 2.86 3.65 18.51
N LEU A 96 4.15 3.53 18.83
CA LEU A 96 4.62 3.00 20.10
C LEU A 96 4.45 4.10 21.16
N VAL A 97 3.20 4.37 21.52
CA VAL A 97 2.88 5.24 22.65
C VAL A 97 3.49 4.63 23.89
N LYS A 98 4.36 5.38 24.57
CA LYS A 98 4.91 4.97 25.86
C LYS A 98 3.74 4.83 26.83
N VAL A 99 3.59 3.64 27.42
CA VAL A 99 2.58 3.39 28.46
C VAL A 99 2.81 4.38 29.60
N ALA A 100 1.85 5.26 29.83
CA ALA A 100 1.85 6.15 30.99
C ALA A 100 1.84 5.31 32.28
N ASP A 101 2.57 5.76 33.31
CA ASP A 101 2.81 4.98 34.53
C ASP A 101 1.53 4.62 35.31
N GLU A 102 0.43 5.34 35.05
CA GLU A 102 -0.93 5.05 35.57
C GLU A 102 -1.48 3.67 35.18
N MET A 103 -1.01 3.06 34.08
CA MET A 103 -1.43 1.70 33.67
C MET A 103 -0.58 0.57 34.26
N LYS A 104 0.26 0.85 35.27
CA LYS A 104 1.10 -0.17 35.94
C LYS A 104 0.59 -0.61 37.32
N SER A 105 -0.50 -0.02 37.83
CA SER A 105 -1.05 -0.32 39.16
C SER A 105 -2.48 -0.93 39.13
N PHE A 106 -2.68 -1.90 38.24
CA PHE A 106 -3.84 -2.81 38.22
C PHE A 106 -3.35 -4.25 38.15
#